data_AF-A0A1N6HU79-F1
#
_entry.id   AF-A0A1N6HU79-F1
#
_cell.length_a   1.000
_cell.length_b   1.000
_cell.length_c   1.000
_cell.angle_alpha   90.00
_cell.angle_beta   90.00
_cell.angle_gamma   90.00
#
_symmetry.space_group_name_H-M   'P 1'
#
loop_
_entity.id
_entity.type
_entity.pdbx_description
1 polymer ?
#
loop_
_entity_poly.entity_id
_entity_poly.type
_entity_poly.pdbx_seq_one_letter_code
_entity_poly.pdbx_strand_id
1 'polypeptide(L)' 'MNNAKLWLVVKPTVGIPIFLSAVAISSFLVHAGLVVTTDWISDYHNGGAEEAALVIEDKTYA' A
#
# COMPACT_ATOMS: atom_id res chain seq x y z
N MET A 1 -24.62 10.12 -0.66
CA MET A 1 -23.84 10.86 -1.69
C MET A 1 -24.63 12.11 -2.11
N ASN A 2 -24.57 13.21 -1.35
CA ASN A 2 -25.33 14.45 -1.59
C ASN A 2 -24.46 15.63 -2.08
N ASN A 3 -23.19 15.37 -2.41
CA ASN A 3 -22.18 16.40 -2.70
C ASN A 3 -21.93 16.64 -4.20
N ALA A 4 -22.84 16.24 -5.09
CA ALA A 4 -22.68 16.44 -6.53
C ALA A 4 -22.54 17.93 -6.94
N LYS A 5 -23.07 18.84 -6.11
CA LYS A 5 -22.96 20.30 -6.32
C LYS A 5 -21.54 20.85 -6.13
N LEU A 6 -20.57 20.06 -5.65
CA LEU A 6 -19.16 20.47 -5.53
C LEU A 6 -18.59 20.96 -6.87
N TRP A 7 -19.01 20.37 -7.99
CA TRP A 7 -18.52 20.72 -9.31
C TRP A 7 -19.05 22.07 -9.85
N LEU A 8 -19.99 22.71 -9.14
CA LEU A 8 -20.42 24.07 -9.44
C LEU A 8 -19.42 25.12 -8.91
N VAL A 9 -18.61 24.75 -7.91
CA VAL A 9 -17.63 25.64 -7.28
C VAL A 9 -16.18 25.22 -7.56
N VAL A 10 -15.96 23.96 -7.94
CA VAL A 10 -14.65 23.44 -8.37
C VAL A 10 -14.78 22.92 -9.80
N LYS A 11 -13.92 23.38 -10.72
CA LYS A 11 -13.95 22.90 -12.11
C LYS A 11 -13.54 21.41 -12.16
N PRO A 12 -14.35 20.51 -12.76
CA PRO A 12 -14.08 19.08 -12.77
C PRO A 12 -12.77 18.70 -13.48
N THR A 13 -12.41 19.41 -14.56
CA THR A 13 -11.19 19.17 -15.33
C THR A 13 -9.90 19.34 -14.52
N VAL A 14 -9.93 20.11 -13.43
CA VAL A 14 -8.76 20.32 -12.56
C VAL A 14 -8.95 19.61 -11.22
N GLY A 15 -10.16 19.67 -10.64
CA GLY A 15 -10.44 19.06 -9.34
C GLY A 15 -10.36 17.54 -9.34
N ILE A 16 -10.84 16.86 -10.40
CA ILE A 16 -10.78 15.39 -10.47
C ILE A 16 -9.32 14.90 -10.59
N PRO A 17 -8.48 15.42 -11.51
CA PRO A 17 -7.08 15.01 -11.55
C PRO A 17 -6.30 15.30 -10.27
N ILE A 18 -6.53 16.46 -9.64
CA ILE A 18 -5.87 16.80 -8.36
C ILE A 18 -6.32 15.83 -7.26
N PHE A 19 -7.62 15.51 -7.18
CA PHE A 19 -8.12 14.57 -6.18
C PHE A 19 -7.51 13.17 -6.36
N LEU A 20 -7.51 12.64 -7.58
CA LEU A 20 -6.95 11.31 -7.84
C LEU A 20 -5.43 11.26 -7.65
N SER A 21 -4.71 12.33 -8.01
CA SER A 21 -3.26 12.39 -7.78
C SER A 21 -2.93 12.48 -6.28
N ALA A 22 -3.68 13.26 -5.50
CA ALA A 22 -3.50 13.30 -4.05
C ALA A 22 -3.72 11.92 -3.40
N VAL A 23 -4.74 11.18 -3.85
CA VAL A 23 -4.99 9.80 -3.38
C VAL A 23 -3.85 8.86 -3.80
N ALA A 24 -3.37 8.95 -5.04
CA ALA A 24 -2.26 8.11 -5.50
C ALA A 24 -0.97 8.37 -4.72
N ILE A 25 -0.61 9.65 -4.51
CA ILE A 25 0.60 10.04 -3.76
C ILE A 25 0.49 9.60 -2.30
N SER A 26 -0.65 9.86 -1.65
CA SER A 26 -0.84 9.46 -0.26
C SER A 26 -0.79 7.95 -0.07
N SER A 27 -1.42 7.17 -0.94
CA SER A 27 -1.34 5.71 -0.92
C SER A 27 0.10 5.22 -1.05
N PHE A 28 0.85 5.77 -2.01
CA PHE A 28 2.26 5.43 -2.20
C PHE A 28 3.11 5.76 -0.98
N LEU A 29 2.93 6.93 -0.37
CA LEU A 29 3.68 7.34 0.81
C LEU A 29 3.41 6.43 2.03
N VAL A 30 2.17 5.99 2.22
CA VAL A 30 1.85 5.03 3.29
C VAL A 30 2.57 3.71 3.05
N HIS A 31 2.56 3.18 1.83
CA HIS A 31 3.27 1.94 1.50
C HIS A 31 4.79 2.09 1.67
N ALA A 32 5.38 3.18 1.16
CA ALA A 32 6.80 3.46 1.32
C ALA A 32 7.18 3.61 2.80
N GLY A 33 6.32 4.25 3.61
CA GLY A 33 6.51 4.35 5.05
C GLY A 33 6.54 2.97 5.71
N LEU A 34 5.57 2.11 5.42
CA LEU A 34 5.51 0.76 5.99
C LEU A 34 6.72 -0.09 5.58
N VAL A 35 7.17 0.01 4.32
CA VAL A 35 8.36 -0.71 3.82
C VAL A 35 9.61 -0.36 4.63
N VAL A 36 9.74 0.89 5.09
CA VAL A 36 10.93 1.36 5.80
C VAL A 36 10.81 1.17 7.32
N THR A 37 9.60 1.13 7.88
CA THR A 37 9.40 1.06 9.33
C THR A 37 9.05 -0.32 9.85
N THR A 38 8.71 -1.28 8.99
CA THR A 38 8.27 -2.62 9.40
C THR A 38 9.09 -3.73 8.75
N ASP A 39 9.56 -4.67 9.55
CA ASP A 39 10.47 -5.73 9.10
C ASP A 39 9.76 -6.78 8.22
N TRP A 40 8.49 -7.08 8.53
CA TRP A 40 7.74 -8.14 7.84
C TRP A 40 7.56 -7.90 6.33
N ILE A 41 7.53 -6.64 5.88
CA ILE A 41 7.41 -6.32 4.44
C ILE A 41 8.71 -6.63 3.71
N SER A 42 9.85 -6.30 4.34
CA SER A 42 11.17 -6.66 3.82
C SER A 42 11.30 -8.17 3.77
N ASP A 43 10.95 -8.87 4.85
CA ASP A 43 11.01 -10.34 4.91
C ASP A 43 10.10 -10.97 3.85
N TYR A 44 8.88 -10.44 3.66
CA TYR A 44 7.96 -10.90 2.62
C TYR A 44 8.57 -10.76 1.21
N HIS A 45 9.16 -9.61 0.87
CA HIS A 45 9.76 -9.41 -0.45
C HIS A 45 11.10 -10.14 -0.66
N ASN A 46 11.81 -10.47 0.41
CA ASN A 46 13.04 -11.26 0.36
C ASN A 46 12.81 -12.78 0.39
N GLY A 47 11.55 -13.25 0.41
CA GLY A 47 11.22 -14.67 0.37
C GLY A 47 11.14 -15.36 1.75
N GLY A 48 11.01 -14.59 2.84
CA GLY A 48 10.93 -15.12 4.21
C GLY A 48 9.76 -16.09 4.46
N ALA A 49 8.74 -16.10 3.60
CA ALA A 49 7.67 -17.11 3.64
C ALA A 49 8.15 -18.51 3.22
N GLU A 50 9.11 -18.60 2.31
CA GLU A 50 9.73 -19.85 1.86
C GLU A 50 10.75 -20.35 2.89
N GLU A 51 11.50 -19.44 3.51
CA GLU A 51 12.38 -19.75 4.64
C GLU A 51 11.61 -20.25 5.87
N ALA A 52 10.46 -19.63 6.21
CA ALA A 52 9.58 -20.12 7.27
C ALA A 52 9.00 -21.51 6.97
N ALA A 53 8.71 -21.83 5.71
CA ALA A 53 8.23 -23.16 5.30
C ALA A 53 9.34 -24.23 5.40
N LEU A 54 10.56 -23.91 4.98
CA LEU A 54 11.73 -24.81 5.08
C LEU A 54 12.15 -25.08 6.53
N VAL A 55 12.05 -24.07 7.43
CA VAL A 55 12.33 -24.24 8.86
C VAL A 55 11.32 -25.16 9.55
N ILE A 56 10.07 -25.19 9.09
CA ILE A 56 9.08 -26.14 9.60
C ILE A 56 9.42 -27.55 9.13
N GLU A 57 9.77 -27.72 7.85
CA GLU A 57 10.13 -29.02 7.26
C GLU A 57 11.31 -29.67 8.00
N ASP A 58 12.40 -28.93 8.21
CA ASP A 58 13.60 -29.38 8.94
C ASP A 58 13.28 -29.84 10.38
N LYS A 59 12.36 -29.15 11.08
CA LYS A 59 11.98 -29.50 12.46
C LYS A 59 10.99 -30.65 12.58
N THR A 60 10.31 -31.02 11.50
CA THR A 60 9.40 -32.20 11.48
C THR A 60 10.10 -33.50 11.11
N TYR A 61 11.31 -33.45 10.55
CA TYR A 61 12.09 -34.63 10.16
C TYR A 61 13.41 -34.81 10.94
N ALA A 62 13.63 -34.03 12.00
CA ALA A 62 14.72 -34.18 12.99
C ALA A 62 14.19 -34.69 14.33
#